data_AF-A0A9P5UBB2-F1
#
_entry.id   AF-A0A9P5UBB2-F1
#
_cell.length_a   1.000
_cell.length_b   1.000
_cell.length_c   1.000
_cell.angle_alpha   90.00
_cell.angle_beta   90.00
_cell.angle_gamma   90.00
#
_symmetry.space_group_name_H-M   'P 1'
#
loop_
_entity.id
_entity.type
_entity.pdbx_description
1 polymer ?
#
loop_
_entity_poly.entity_id
_entity_poly.type
_entity_poly.pdbx_seq_one_letter_code
_entity_poly.pdbx_strand_id
1 'polypeptide(L)'
;MRLFRWRWHQGRDLEWAFTVILASISTPGSPRNLKEFTFHNSSPRATPFPLPPLHALQVLSIEGRFVPQNLLPIISSAPHLETLQLLRLGAPTWLDVPLAPQICNLGLNGWVVQVPRLIYSNLQSLELGELIEYNNPHIFNHPFSFRDDAFNSLWDTLSLEQIHLRSLVVSFRTTDSLLRYITSYSGLETLSLRGNWQPGSGDSFYKYTLPKHTDTLVKMEITPDYEGEWCFSRKNAEVFRRCRRLQTLLIVVSSRGLDQDPEASNVSEVDNDLDVDEKLINPAVCHVFPMYILHWDYLLVDANLPSTYSML
;
A
#
# COMPACT_ATOMS: atom_id res chain seq x y z
N MET A 1 10.42 27.48 2.08
CA MET A 1 10.22 26.21 1.35
C MET A 1 9.22 26.48 0.23
N ARG A 2 9.51 26.11 -1.02
CA ARG A 2 8.56 26.26 -2.12
C ARG A 2 8.06 24.88 -2.53
N LEU A 3 6.74 24.76 -2.54
CA LEU A 3 5.97 23.56 -2.81
C LEU A 3 5.12 23.83 -4.04
N PHE A 4 5.11 22.89 -4.99
CA PHE A 4 4.18 22.90 -6.10
C PHE A 4 3.36 21.61 -6.06
N ARG A 5 2.06 21.74 -5.77
CA ARG A 5 1.10 20.64 -5.87
C ARG A 5 0.02 21.03 -6.82
N TRP A 6 -0.24 20.17 -7.79
CA TRP A 6 -1.29 20.43 -8.73
C TRP A 6 -1.96 19.14 -9.18
N ARG A 7 -3.29 19.22 -9.21
CA ARG A 7 -4.17 18.14 -9.61
C ARG A 7 -4.93 18.60 -10.83
N TRP A 8 -4.64 17.98 -11.96
CA TRP A 8 -5.33 18.20 -13.22
C TRP A 8 -6.67 17.47 -13.22
N HIS A 9 -7.75 18.21 -13.33
CA HIS A 9 -9.10 17.71 -13.46
C HIS A 9 -9.55 17.81 -14.92
N GLN A 10 -9.68 16.65 -15.58
CA GLN A 10 -10.18 16.59 -16.94
C GLN A 10 -11.55 17.29 -17.06
N GLY A 11 -11.68 18.19 -18.03
CA GLY A 11 -12.92 18.93 -18.30
C GLY A 11 -13.14 20.19 -17.46
N ARG A 12 -12.28 20.46 -16.47
CA ARG A 12 -12.27 21.74 -15.73
C ARG A 12 -11.02 22.55 -16.03
N ASP A 13 -9.87 21.90 -16.05
CA ASP A 13 -8.61 22.57 -16.36
C ASP A 13 -8.39 22.62 -17.88
N LEU A 14 -8.09 23.82 -18.36
CA LEU A 14 -7.82 24.08 -19.77
C LEU A 14 -6.32 23.89 -20.04
N GLU A 15 -5.97 23.30 -21.19
CA GLU A 15 -4.58 23.01 -21.60
C GLU A 15 -3.64 24.21 -21.44
N TRP A 16 -4.12 25.43 -21.71
CA TRP A 16 -3.32 26.64 -21.54
C TRP A 16 -2.90 26.88 -20.08
N ALA A 17 -3.72 26.52 -19.09
CA ALA A 17 -3.38 26.68 -17.67
C ALA A 17 -2.15 25.83 -17.34
N PHE A 18 -2.06 24.65 -17.95
CA PHE A 18 -0.89 23.81 -17.83
C PHE A 18 0.36 24.47 -18.41
N THR A 19 0.24 24.97 -19.65
CA THR A 19 1.35 25.64 -20.33
C THR A 19 1.84 26.85 -19.53
N VAL A 20 0.92 27.64 -18.95
CA VAL A 20 1.26 28.79 -18.10
C VAL A 20 1.98 28.36 -16.84
N ILE A 21 1.53 27.29 -16.18
CA ILE A 21 2.20 26.73 -15.01
C ILE A 21 3.62 26.28 -15.38
N LEU A 22 3.78 25.49 -16.45
CA LEU A 22 5.09 25.03 -16.91
C LEU A 22 6.00 26.20 -17.27
N ALA A 23 5.48 27.22 -17.96
CA ALA A 23 6.22 28.42 -18.31
C ALA A 23 6.66 29.19 -17.05
N SER A 24 5.81 29.24 -16.03
CA SER A 24 6.08 29.92 -14.75
C SER A 24 7.16 29.20 -13.94
N ILE A 25 7.21 27.87 -13.97
CA ILE A 25 8.28 27.12 -13.31
C ILE A 25 9.57 27.08 -14.15
N SER A 26 9.48 27.29 -15.46
CA SER A 26 10.63 27.28 -16.37
C SER A 26 11.28 28.65 -16.59
N THR A 27 10.66 29.73 -16.11
CA THR A 27 11.12 31.10 -16.40
C THR A 27 12.51 31.35 -15.79
N PRO A 28 13.46 31.98 -16.49
CA PRO A 28 14.74 32.37 -15.89
C PRO A 28 14.50 33.30 -14.68
N GLY A 29 14.87 32.86 -13.47
CA GLY A 29 14.54 33.55 -12.20
C GLY A 29 13.38 32.95 -11.40
N SER A 30 12.68 31.96 -11.99
CA SER A 30 11.76 31.03 -11.32
C SER A 30 12.44 30.33 -10.13
N PRO A 31 11.68 29.79 -9.14
CA PRO A 31 12.22 29.02 -8.05
C PRO A 31 13.17 27.88 -8.45
N ARG A 32 14.47 28.18 -8.48
CA ARG A 32 15.56 27.18 -8.39
C ARG A 32 15.49 26.35 -7.09
N ASN A 33 14.65 26.77 -6.14
CA ASN A 33 14.47 26.19 -4.82
C ASN A 33 13.14 25.42 -4.68
N LEU A 34 12.58 24.93 -5.78
CA LEU A 34 11.41 24.05 -5.71
C LEU A 34 11.83 22.71 -5.08
N LYS A 35 11.27 22.42 -3.90
CA LYS A 35 11.63 21.21 -3.12
C LYS A 35 10.67 20.05 -3.34
N GLU A 36 9.42 20.34 -3.69
CA GLU A 36 8.41 19.31 -3.93
C GLU A 36 7.61 19.65 -5.18
N PHE A 37 7.47 18.65 -6.05
CA PHE A 37 6.66 18.69 -7.25
C PHE A 37 5.72 17.50 -7.24
N THR A 38 4.42 17.78 -7.08
CA THR A 38 3.35 16.79 -7.17
C THR A 38 2.46 17.14 -8.34
N PHE A 39 2.29 16.19 -9.24
CA PHE A 39 1.45 16.32 -10.41
C PHE A 39 0.54 15.10 -10.55
N HIS A 40 -0.76 15.34 -10.56
CA HIS A 40 -1.76 14.29 -10.76
C HIS A 40 -2.56 14.58 -12.04
N ASN A 41 -2.69 13.59 -12.92
CA ASN A 41 -3.43 13.72 -14.16
C ASN A 41 -4.21 12.45 -14.53
N SER A 42 -5.53 12.57 -14.45
CA SER A 42 -6.48 11.53 -14.83
C SER A 42 -6.88 11.57 -16.30
N SER A 43 -6.43 12.56 -17.08
CA SER A 43 -6.83 12.74 -18.48
C SER A 43 -6.23 11.65 -19.39
N PRO A 44 -7.05 10.96 -20.19
CA PRO A 44 -6.57 9.97 -21.16
C PRO A 44 -5.91 10.59 -22.38
N ARG A 45 -6.05 11.91 -22.59
CA ARG A 45 -5.53 12.63 -23.76
C ARG A 45 -4.32 13.49 -23.43
N ALA A 46 -3.76 13.36 -22.24
CA ALA A 46 -2.62 14.15 -21.83
C ALA A 46 -1.40 13.86 -22.69
N THR A 47 -0.79 14.90 -23.25
CA THR A 47 0.46 14.80 -23.99
C THR A 47 1.64 14.82 -23.01
N PRO A 48 2.69 14.01 -23.26
CA PRO A 48 3.94 14.11 -22.54
C PRO A 48 4.51 15.52 -22.63
N PHE A 49 4.93 16.06 -21.51
CA PHE A 49 5.52 17.40 -21.43
C PHE A 49 6.95 17.37 -20.86
N PRO A 50 7.77 18.37 -21.22
CA PRO A 50 9.04 18.58 -20.56
C PRO A 50 8.82 19.33 -19.25
N LEU A 51 9.49 18.87 -18.19
CA LEU A 51 9.64 19.61 -16.94
C LEU A 51 10.98 20.38 -16.96
N PRO A 52 11.09 21.56 -16.33
CA PRO A 52 12.39 22.22 -16.23
C PRO A 52 13.36 21.42 -15.34
N PRO A 53 14.67 21.71 -15.35
CA PRO A 53 15.62 21.13 -14.41
C PRO A 53 15.28 21.55 -12.96
N LEU A 54 15.05 20.57 -12.09
CA LEU A 54 14.65 20.78 -10.69
C LEU A 54 15.76 20.28 -9.73
N HIS A 55 16.91 20.97 -9.70
CA HIS A 55 18.09 20.50 -8.95
C HIS A 55 17.92 20.46 -7.42
N ALA A 56 17.03 21.27 -6.86
CA ALA A 56 16.76 21.31 -5.42
C ALA A 56 15.59 20.39 -4.99
N LEU A 57 15.12 19.53 -5.90
CA LEU A 57 13.96 18.69 -5.66
C LEU A 57 14.26 17.60 -4.63
N GLN A 58 13.41 17.51 -3.63
CA GLN A 58 13.43 16.49 -2.56
C GLN A 58 12.28 15.50 -2.72
N VAL A 59 11.16 15.94 -3.27
CA VAL A 59 9.97 15.10 -3.48
C VAL A 59 9.49 15.26 -4.92
N LEU A 60 9.44 14.14 -5.65
CA LEU A 60 8.83 14.05 -6.97
C LEU A 60 7.68 13.06 -6.90
N SER A 61 6.46 13.54 -7.14
CA SER A 61 5.27 12.70 -7.24
C SER A 61 4.56 12.97 -8.56
N ILE A 62 4.47 11.96 -9.41
CA ILE A 62 3.78 12.04 -10.71
C ILE A 62 2.80 10.89 -10.79
N GLU A 63 1.54 11.24 -10.94
CA GLU A 63 0.44 10.32 -11.19
C GLU A 63 -0.21 10.64 -12.52
N GLY A 64 -0.36 9.65 -13.41
CA GLY A 64 -1.18 9.80 -14.59
C GLY A 64 -0.92 8.80 -15.72
N ARG A 65 -1.64 8.97 -16.84
CA ARG A 65 -1.59 8.03 -17.99
C ARG A 65 -0.32 8.13 -18.84
N PHE A 66 0.47 9.18 -18.66
CA PHE A 66 1.64 9.48 -19.48
C PHE A 66 2.89 9.67 -18.60
N VAL A 67 4.04 9.64 -19.25
CA VAL A 67 5.35 9.86 -18.63
C VAL A 67 5.91 11.18 -19.16
N PRO A 68 6.38 12.12 -18.31
CA PRO A 68 7.07 13.31 -18.79
C PRO A 68 8.26 12.93 -19.69
N GLN A 69 8.45 13.64 -20.80
CA GLN A 69 9.44 13.26 -21.82
C GLN A 69 10.87 13.21 -21.27
N ASN A 70 11.15 14.01 -20.26
CA ASN A 70 12.46 14.14 -19.63
C ASN A 70 12.45 13.72 -18.14
N LEU A 71 11.54 12.82 -17.75
CA LEU A 71 11.49 12.28 -16.39
C LEU A 71 12.85 11.73 -15.94
N LEU A 72 13.51 10.96 -16.81
CA LEU A 72 14.80 10.33 -16.52
C LEU A 72 15.90 11.37 -16.26
N PRO A 73 16.16 12.36 -17.15
CA PRO A 73 17.04 13.47 -16.85
C PRO A 73 16.77 14.18 -15.52
N ILE A 74 15.49 14.37 -15.14
CA ILE A 74 15.13 15.08 -13.91
C ILE A 74 15.56 14.28 -12.70
N ILE A 75 15.20 12.99 -12.66
CA ILE A 75 15.58 12.09 -11.56
C ILE A 75 17.11 12.07 -11.42
N SER A 76 17.85 11.91 -12.52
CA SER A 76 19.31 11.90 -12.50
C SER A 76 19.94 13.24 -12.11
N SER A 77 19.25 14.36 -12.33
CA SER A 77 19.74 15.72 -12.05
C SER A 77 19.35 16.27 -10.67
N ALA A 78 18.62 15.49 -9.86
CA ALA A 78 18.11 15.86 -8.55
C ALA A 78 18.88 15.14 -7.42
N PRO A 79 20.06 15.64 -7.02
CA PRO A 79 20.93 14.99 -6.03
C PRO A 79 20.35 14.99 -4.60
N HIS A 80 19.26 15.72 -4.36
CA HIS A 80 18.59 15.79 -3.06
C HIS A 80 17.25 15.06 -3.02
N LEU A 81 16.92 14.29 -4.07
CA LEU A 81 15.65 13.59 -4.18
C LEU A 81 15.55 12.47 -3.14
N GLU A 82 14.72 12.67 -2.13
CA GLU A 82 14.48 11.73 -1.02
C GLU A 82 13.24 10.86 -1.28
N THR A 83 12.23 11.41 -1.97
CA THR A 83 10.96 10.73 -2.26
C THR A 83 10.67 10.75 -3.75
N LEU A 84 10.50 9.56 -4.33
CA LEU A 84 10.10 9.37 -5.72
C LEU A 84 8.82 8.52 -5.75
N GLN A 85 7.73 9.11 -6.21
CA GLN A 85 6.40 8.49 -6.28
C GLN A 85 5.90 8.58 -7.70
N LEU A 86 5.95 7.46 -8.42
CA LEU A 86 5.51 7.37 -9.81
C LEU A 86 4.34 6.40 -9.88
N LEU A 87 3.16 6.92 -10.19
CA LEU A 87 1.97 6.15 -10.46
C LEU A 87 1.59 6.35 -11.93
N ARG A 88 1.83 5.32 -12.73
CA ARG A 88 1.31 5.32 -14.10
C ARG A 88 -0.13 4.84 -14.07
N LEU A 89 -0.96 5.31 -14.99
CA LEU A 89 -2.33 4.85 -15.23
C LEU A 89 -2.45 4.36 -16.69
N GLY A 90 -1.79 3.27 -17.04
CA GLY A 90 -1.82 2.70 -18.39
C GLY A 90 -0.91 1.49 -18.58
N ALA A 91 -0.45 1.25 -19.81
CA ALA A 91 0.46 0.14 -20.07
C ALA A 91 1.73 0.24 -19.20
N PRO A 92 2.22 -0.88 -18.65
CA PRO A 92 3.45 -0.93 -17.87
C PRO A 92 4.62 -0.36 -18.67
N THR A 93 5.57 0.33 -18.04
CA THR A 93 6.88 0.52 -18.69
C THR A 93 8.07 0.46 -17.75
N TRP A 94 9.21 0.28 -18.40
CA TRP A 94 10.52 0.19 -17.81
C TRP A 94 11.01 1.55 -17.33
N LEU A 95 11.42 1.61 -16.07
CA LEU A 95 12.25 2.69 -15.54
C LEU A 95 13.71 2.23 -15.59
N ASP A 96 14.42 2.59 -16.66
CA ASP A 96 15.81 2.19 -16.87
C ASP A 96 16.81 3.25 -16.38
N VAL A 97 16.71 3.65 -15.11
CA VAL A 97 17.59 4.66 -14.51
C VAL A 97 18.13 4.18 -13.17
N PRO A 98 19.44 4.38 -12.90
CA PRO A 98 19.96 4.17 -11.57
C PRO A 98 19.31 5.15 -10.60
N LEU A 99 18.61 4.62 -9.60
CA LEU A 99 18.03 5.47 -8.56
C LEU A 99 19.12 5.90 -7.58
N ALA A 100 19.04 7.16 -7.18
CA ALA A 100 20.03 7.76 -6.33
C ALA A 100 19.94 7.20 -4.90
N PRO A 101 21.09 6.97 -4.22
CA PRO A 101 21.15 6.27 -2.94
C PRO A 101 20.42 6.98 -1.81
N GLN A 102 20.21 8.28 -1.91
CA GLN A 102 19.52 9.09 -0.91
C GLN A 102 17.99 8.93 -0.94
N ILE A 103 17.42 8.24 -1.94
CA ILE A 103 15.98 7.97 -1.99
C ILE A 103 15.63 7.02 -0.84
N CYS A 104 14.78 7.49 0.07
CA CYS A 104 14.27 6.71 1.20
C CYS A 104 12.82 6.28 1.02
N ASN A 105 12.05 6.97 0.16
CA ASN A 105 10.67 6.62 -0.14
C ASN A 105 10.50 6.42 -1.64
N LEU A 106 10.18 5.19 -2.05
CA LEU A 106 10.03 4.83 -3.45
C LEU A 106 8.65 4.24 -3.70
N GLY A 107 7.90 4.83 -4.63
CA GLY A 107 6.64 4.31 -5.13
C GLY A 107 6.68 4.17 -6.64
N LEU A 108 6.37 2.99 -7.16
CA LEU A 108 6.54 2.61 -8.57
C LEU A 108 5.33 1.82 -9.07
N ASN A 109 4.14 2.39 -8.89
CA ASN A 109 2.89 1.76 -9.31
C ASN A 109 2.74 1.84 -10.83
N GLY A 110 2.60 0.68 -11.49
CA GLY A 110 2.56 0.59 -12.95
C GLY A 110 3.92 0.73 -13.64
N TRP A 111 5.02 0.66 -12.88
CA TRP A 111 6.38 0.71 -13.39
C TRP A 111 7.12 -0.60 -13.16
N VAL A 112 8.00 -0.96 -14.09
CA VAL A 112 8.88 -2.13 -13.97
C VAL A 112 10.32 -1.63 -13.88
N VAL A 113 11.08 -2.10 -12.90
CA VAL A 113 12.47 -1.66 -12.68
C VAL A 113 13.40 -2.85 -12.67
N GLN A 114 14.57 -2.69 -13.28
CA GLN A 114 15.64 -3.68 -13.14
C GLN A 114 16.36 -3.50 -11.80
N VAL A 115 16.29 -4.53 -10.98
CA VAL A 115 16.85 -4.63 -9.62
C VAL A 115 18.34 -4.26 -9.50
N PRO A 116 19.27 -4.66 -10.39
CA PRO A 116 20.69 -4.35 -10.21
C PRO A 116 21.05 -2.85 -10.31
N ARG A 117 20.09 -1.97 -10.63
CA ARG A 117 20.30 -0.51 -10.76
C ARG A 117 19.83 0.30 -9.57
N LEU A 118 19.38 -0.35 -8.51
CA LEU A 118 18.84 0.31 -7.36
C LEU A 118 19.87 0.28 -6.22
N ILE A 119 20.39 1.46 -5.85
CA ILE A 119 21.28 1.61 -4.69
C ILE A 119 20.37 1.93 -3.51
N TYR A 120 19.99 0.92 -2.73
CA TYR A 120 18.91 1.00 -1.75
C TYR A 120 19.35 1.34 -0.33
N SER A 121 20.56 1.86 -0.11
CA SER A 121 21.13 1.93 1.24
C SER A 121 20.29 2.72 2.25
N ASN A 122 19.43 3.64 1.79
CA ASN A 122 18.55 4.44 2.63
C ASN A 122 17.06 4.12 2.47
N LEU A 123 16.69 3.08 1.71
CA LEU A 123 15.29 2.80 1.43
C LEU A 123 14.54 2.37 2.71
N GLN A 124 13.50 3.12 3.08
CA GLN A 124 12.67 2.89 4.26
C GLN A 124 11.22 2.60 3.89
N SER A 125 10.72 3.17 2.79
CA SER A 125 9.37 2.93 2.29
C SER A 125 9.42 2.47 0.85
N LEU A 126 8.70 1.38 0.57
CA LEU A 126 8.54 0.85 -0.78
C LEU A 126 7.05 0.63 -1.08
N GLU A 127 6.61 1.21 -2.18
CA GLU A 127 5.27 1.02 -2.73
C GLU A 127 5.38 0.51 -4.15
N LEU A 128 4.86 -0.69 -4.37
CA LEU A 128 4.81 -1.35 -5.66
C LEU A 128 3.38 -1.79 -5.91
N GLY A 129 2.92 -1.61 -7.13
CA GLY A 129 1.54 -1.93 -7.46
C GLY A 129 1.39 -2.25 -8.92
N GLU A 130 0.57 -3.24 -9.19
CA GLU A 130 0.08 -3.46 -10.52
C GLU A 130 -1.03 -2.48 -10.83
N LEU A 131 -1.02 -1.99 -12.06
CA LEU A 131 -2.19 -1.35 -12.58
C LEU A 131 -3.21 -2.41 -12.91
N ILE A 132 -4.35 -2.28 -12.25
CA ILE A 132 -5.60 -2.89 -12.68
C ILE A 132 -5.86 -2.34 -14.08
N GLU A 133 -5.59 -3.14 -15.12
CA GLU A 133 -6.20 -2.91 -16.42
C GLU A 133 -7.70 -3.06 -16.22
N TYR A 134 -8.38 -1.93 -16.03
CA TYR A 134 -9.82 -1.87 -16.13
C TYR A 134 -10.22 -2.43 -17.50
N ASN A 135 -10.77 -3.65 -17.49
CA ASN A 135 -11.62 -4.23 -18.51
C ASN A 135 -10.99 -4.95 -19.72
N ASN A 136 -9.79 -5.53 -19.63
CA ASN A 136 -9.32 -6.40 -20.74
C ASN A 136 -8.92 -7.82 -20.31
N PRO A 137 -9.89 -8.74 -20.13
CA PRO A 137 -9.67 -10.16 -19.88
C PRO A 137 -8.86 -10.88 -20.98
N HIS A 138 -8.50 -10.21 -22.07
CA HIS A 138 -7.75 -10.79 -23.19
C HIS A 138 -6.25 -10.47 -23.20
N ILE A 139 -5.73 -9.62 -22.30
CA ILE A 139 -4.29 -9.32 -22.17
C ILE A 139 -3.58 -10.27 -21.18
N PHE A 140 -4.34 -11.16 -20.53
CA PHE A 140 -3.85 -12.21 -19.63
C PHE A 140 -2.95 -13.28 -20.29
N ASN A 141 -2.68 -13.18 -21.59
CA ASN A 141 -1.79 -14.09 -22.31
C ASN A 141 -0.34 -13.59 -22.41
N HIS A 142 0.00 -12.41 -21.86
CA HIS A 142 1.41 -12.10 -21.62
C HIS A 142 1.90 -12.88 -20.40
N PRO A 143 3.06 -13.56 -20.49
CA PRO A 143 3.53 -14.41 -19.41
C PRO A 143 3.86 -13.55 -18.19
N PHE A 144 2.96 -13.57 -17.21
CA PHE A 144 3.13 -13.02 -15.86
C PHE A 144 4.46 -13.46 -15.21
N SER A 145 5.08 -14.54 -15.70
CA SER A 145 6.34 -15.10 -15.18
C SER A 145 7.52 -14.11 -15.22
N PHE A 146 7.63 -13.24 -16.22
CA PHE A 146 8.79 -12.35 -16.32
C PHE A 146 8.85 -11.31 -15.19
N ARG A 147 7.69 -10.95 -14.62
CA ARG A 147 7.64 -10.04 -13.48
C ARG A 147 7.90 -10.71 -12.15
N ASP A 148 7.39 -11.93 -11.99
CA ASP A 148 7.64 -12.71 -10.78
C ASP A 148 9.15 -12.85 -10.56
N ASP A 149 9.93 -13.16 -11.60
CA ASP A 149 11.39 -13.26 -11.52
C ASP A 149 12.05 -11.92 -11.16
N ALA A 150 11.61 -10.81 -11.78
CA ALA A 150 12.15 -9.49 -11.49
C ALA A 150 11.91 -9.08 -10.02
N PHE A 151 10.68 -9.25 -9.51
CA PHE A 151 10.37 -8.93 -8.11
C PHE A 151 10.97 -9.94 -7.13
N ASN A 152 11.09 -11.22 -7.48
CA ASN A 152 11.79 -12.18 -6.62
C ASN A 152 13.24 -11.77 -6.41
N SER A 153 13.93 -11.36 -7.49
CA SER A 153 15.30 -10.86 -7.38
C SER A 153 15.39 -9.57 -6.54
N LEU A 154 14.35 -8.72 -6.54
CA LEU A 154 14.27 -7.53 -5.69
C LEU A 154 14.29 -7.92 -4.21
N TRP A 155 13.40 -8.85 -3.81
CA TRP A 155 13.28 -9.28 -2.43
C TRP A 155 14.57 -9.96 -1.94
N ASP A 156 15.19 -10.78 -2.80
CA ASP A 156 16.47 -11.41 -2.49
C ASP A 156 17.59 -10.37 -2.35
N THR A 157 17.61 -9.34 -3.20
CA THR A 157 18.59 -8.23 -3.11
C THR A 157 18.41 -7.42 -1.83
N LEU A 158 17.18 -7.01 -1.49
CA LEU A 158 16.90 -6.28 -0.25
C LEU A 158 17.30 -7.11 0.99
N SER A 159 17.08 -8.43 0.94
CA SER A 159 17.50 -9.35 2.00
C SER A 159 19.03 -9.44 2.10
N LEU A 160 19.72 -9.61 0.96
CA LEU A 160 21.18 -9.73 0.90
C LEU A 160 21.87 -8.48 1.46
N GLU A 161 21.40 -7.31 1.03
CA GLU A 161 21.93 -6.00 1.39
C GLU A 161 21.44 -5.51 2.77
N GLN A 162 20.68 -6.32 3.51
CA GLN A 162 20.18 -6.02 4.86
C GLN A 162 19.37 -4.72 4.94
N ILE A 163 18.59 -4.43 3.91
CA ILE A 163 17.71 -3.25 3.88
C ILE A 163 16.38 -3.64 4.49
N HIS A 164 16.07 -3.04 5.63
CA HIS A 164 14.83 -3.30 6.37
C HIS A 164 13.86 -2.14 6.18
N LEU A 165 12.73 -2.41 5.53
CA LEU A 165 11.70 -1.41 5.29
C LEU A 165 10.86 -1.17 6.55
N ARG A 166 10.43 0.07 6.74
CA ARG A 166 9.40 0.45 7.72
C ARG A 166 8.01 0.47 7.12
N SER A 167 7.91 0.73 5.81
CA SER A 167 6.64 0.76 5.09
C SER A 167 6.75 -0.04 3.81
N LEU A 168 5.82 -0.97 3.63
CA LEU A 168 5.75 -1.84 2.46
C LEU A 168 4.32 -1.95 1.96
N VAL A 169 4.11 -1.48 0.73
CA VAL A 169 2.83 -1.57 0.02
C VAL A 169 3.07 -2.37 -1.25
N VAL A 170 2.37 -3.49 -1.40
CA VAL A 170 2.46 -4.39 -2.55
C VAL A 170 1.04 -4.68 -3.05
N SER A 171 0.73 -4.24 -4.27
CA SER A 171 -0.57 -4.43 -4.91
C SER A 171 -0.47 -5.36 -6.12
N PHE A 172 0.22 -6.48 -5.97
CA PHE A 172 0.36 -7.53 -6.97
C PHE A 172 0.50 -8.89 -6.28
N ARG A 173 0.67 -9.95 -7.07
CA ARG A 173 0.79 -11.32 -6.56
C ARG A 173 1.85 -11.45 -5.46
N THR A 174 1.43 -11.93 -4.28
CA THR A 174 2.35 -12.28 -3.19
C THR A 174 3.18 -13.51 -3.57
N THR A 175 4.50 -13.41 -3.45
CA THR A 175 5.45 -14.50 -3.72
C THR A 175 6.13 -14.99 -2.44
N ASP A 176 6.66 -16.22 -2.48
CA ASP A 176 7.44 -16.77 -1.36
C ASP A 176 8.67 -15.91 -1.02
N SER A 177 9.34 -15.31 -2.01
CA SER A 177 10.48 -14.43 -1.77
C SER A 177 10.09 -13.15 -1.02
N LEU A 178 8.91 -12.59 -1.31
CA LEU A 178 8.36 -11.45 -0.54
C LEU A 178 8.14 -11.84 0.93
N LEU A 179 7.50 -13.00 1.18
CA LEU A 179 7.25 -13.45 2.56
C LEU A 179 8.55 -13.78 3.30
N ARG A 180 9.51 -14.41 2.62
CA ARG A 180 10.84 -14.68 3.18
C ARG A 180 11.54 -13.38 3.57
N TYR A 181 11.50 -12.37 2.70
CA TYR A 181 12.04 -11.04 2.99
C TYR A 181 11.38 -10.40 4.22
N ILE A 182 10.04 -10.31 4.28
CA ILE A 182 9.33 -9.72 5.43
C ILE A 182 9.60 -10.51 6.72
N THR A 183 9.79 -11.83 6.63
CA THR A 183 10.09 -12.71 7.78
C THR A 183 11.53 -12.58 8.26
N SER A 184 12.44 -12.11 7.41
CA SER A 184 13.88 -12.03 7.70
C SER A 184 14.25 -10.93 8.71
N TYR A 185 13.37 -9.95 8.94
CA TYR A 185 13.61 -8.84 9.85
C TYR A 185 12.37 -8.51 10.70
N SER A 186 12.54 -7.57 11.64
CA SER A 186 11.49 -6.95 12.46
C SER A 186 11.60 -5.44 12.33
N GLY A 187 10.51 -4.70 12.59
CA GLY A 187 10.52 -3.24 12.51
C GLY A 187 9.61 -2.66 11.43
N LEU A 188 8.83 -3.50 10.75
CA LEU A 188 7.82 -3.04 9.81
C LEU A 188 6.70 -2.32 10.60
N GLU A 189 6.38 -1.11 10.17
CA GLU A 189 5.37 -0.23 10.77
C GLU A 189 4.10 -0.20 9.92
N THR A 190 4.23 -0.24 8.59
CA THR A 190 3.11 -0.28 7.64
C THR A 190 3.27 -1.46 6.69
N LEU A 191 2.23 -2.31 6.61
CA LEU A 191 2.14 -3.39 5.65
C LEU A 191 0.80 -3.31 4.91
N SER A 192 0.84 -3.22 3.58
CA SER A 192 -0.35 -3.35 2.74
C SER A 192 -0.08 -4.39 1.66
N LEU A 193 -0.80 -5.51 1.71
CA LEU A 193 -0.77 -6.54 0.70
C LEU A 193 -2.13 -6.57 0.01
N ARG A 194 -2.14 -6.49 -1.33
CA ARG A 194 -3.35 -6.56 -2.16
C ARG A 194 -3.13 -7.45 -3.37
N GLY A 195 -4.12 -8.27 -3.75
CA GLY A 195 -4.11 -9.05 -4.99
C GLY A 195 -4.28 -10.55 -4.82
N ASN A 196 -3.91 -11.30 -5.85
CA ASN A 196 -4.02 -12.76 -5.89
C ASN A 196 -2.84 -13.43 -5.17
N TRP A 197 -3.13 -14.35 -4.24
CA TRP A 197 -2.11 -14.93 -3.38
C TRP A 197 -1.97 -16.43 -3.56
N GLN A 198 -0.75 -16.93 -3.37
CA GLN A 198 -0.48 -18.35 -3.46
C GLN A 198 -1.23 -19.12 -2.36
N PRO A 199 -1.93 -20.23 -2.68
CA PRO A 199 -2.52 -21.09 -1.66
C PRO A 199 -1.47 -21.57 -0.64
N GLY A 200 -1.82 -21.67 0.64
CA GLY A 200 -0.91 -22.11 1.73
C GLY A 200 -0.04 -21.00 2.33
N SER A 201 0.07 -19.85 1.65
CA SER A 201 0.96 -18.77 2.10
C SER A 201 0.38 -17.94 3.26
N GLY A 202 -0.95 -17.92 3.42
CA GLY A 202 -1.63 -17.15 4.47
C GLY A 202 -1.35 -17.71 5.86
N ASP A 203 -1.48 -19.03 6.02
CA ASP A 203 -1.17 -19.71 7.29
C ASP A 203 0.30 -19.48 7.69
N SER A 204 1.22 -19.55 6.72
CA SER A 204 2.64 -19.28 6.95
C SER A 204 2.90 -17.83 7.37
N PHE A 205 2.22 -16.87 6.71
CA PHE A 205 2.30 -15.46 7.06
C PHE A 205 1.87 -15.23 8.52
N TYR A 206 0.69 -15.73 8.93
CA TYR A 206 0.19 -15.54 10.29
C TYR A 206 1.01 -16.27 11.34
N LYS A 207 1.58 -17.44 10.99
CA LYS A 207 2.35 -18.26 11.94
C LYS A 207 3.79 -17.77 12.13
N TYR A 208 4.43 -17.27 11.07
CA TYR A 208 5.88 -17.00 11.08
C TYR A 208 6.24 -15.55 10.78
N THR A 209 5.50 -14.89 9.89
CA THR A 209 5.82 -13.53 9.43
C THR A 209 5.25 -12.46 10.37
N LEU A 210 3.94 -12.44 10.58
CA LEU A 210 3.28 -11.43 11.42
C LEU A 210 3.84 -11.38 12.86
N PRO A 211 4.14 -12.50 13.54
CA PRO A 211 4.72 -12.47 14.89
C PRO A 211 6.00 -11.63 15.01
N LYS A 212 6.81 -11.52 13.95
CA LYS A 212 8.05 -10.72 13.92
C LYS A 212 7.80 -9.21 14.07
N HIS A 213 6.61 -8.75 13.74
CA HIS A 213 6.26 -7.33 13.67
C HIS A 213 5.21 -6.92 14.72
N THR A 214 4.90 -7.80 15.68
CA THR A 214 3.87 -7.58 16.71
C THR A 214 4.10 -6.32 17.56
N ASP A 215 5.36 -5.99 17.84
CA ASP A 215 5.73 -4.81 18.64
C ASP A 215 6.01 -3.55 17.79
N THR A 216 5.93 -3.62 16.46
CA THR A 216 6.28 -2.49 15.56
C THR A 216 5.15 -2.08 14.64
N LEU A 217 4.31 -3.02 14.22
CA LEU A 217 3.30 -2.78 13.20
C LEU A 217 2.19 -1.86 13.72
N VAL A 218 1.99 -0.76 13.01
CA VAL A 218 0.99 0.28 13.30
C VAL A 218 -0.20 0.18 12.35
N LYS A 219 0.06 -0.10 11.08
CA LYS A 219 -0.97 -0.20 10.04
C LYS A 219 -0.81 -1.50 9.26
N MET A 220 -1.93 -2.21 9.12
CA MET A 220 -2.03 -3.40 8.28
C MET A 220 -3.23 -3.34 7.35
N GLU A 221 -3.00 -3.62 6.06
CA GLU A 221 -4.04 -3.86 5.08
C GLU A 221 -3.78 -5.19 4.36
N ILE A 222 -4.76 -6.09 4.38
CA ILE A 222 -4.72 -7.41 3.73
C ILE A 222 -6.01 -7.56 2.92
N THR A 223 -5.93 -7.30 1.60
CA THR A 223 -7.07 -7.38 0.68
C THR A 223 -6.81 -8.43 -0.42
N PRO A 224 -7.12 -9.72 -0.18
CA PRO A 224 -7.02 -10.74 -1.21
C PRO A 224 -8.07 -10.53 -2.30
N ASP A 225 -7.77 -11.02 -3.52
CA ASP A 225 -8.75 -11.08 -4.61
C ASP A 225 -9.86 -12.13 -4.36
N TYR A 226 -9.57 -13.14 -3.55
CA TYR A 226 -10.48 -14.26 -3.25
C TYR A 226 -10.44 -14.62 -1.78
N GLU A 227 -11.58 -15.08 -1.24
CA GLU A 227 -11.62 -15.60 0.12
C GLU A 227 -10.67 -16.79 0.31
N GLY A 228 -10.03 -16.87 1.47
CA GLY A 228 -9.13 -17.98 1.79
C GLY A 228 -8.40 -17.81 3.12
N GLU A 229 -7.26 -18.47 3.23
CA GLU A 229 -6.40 -18.49 4.44
C GLU A 229 -5.96 -17.11 4.89
N TRP A 230 -5.91 -16.16 3.96
CA TRP A 230 -5.51 -14.80 4.25
C TRP A 230 -6.61 -13.93 4.83
N CYS A 231 -7.87 -14.36 4.76
CA CYS A 231 -8.97 -13.65 5.39
C CYS A 231 -8.87 -13.71 6.92
N PHE A 232 -9.50 -12.75 7.59
CA PHE A 232 -9.69 -12.80 9.02
C PHE A 232 -10.54 -14.03 9.39
N SER A 233 -10.07 -14.78 10.37
CA SER A 233 -10.75 -15.97 10.89
C SER A 233 -10.39 -16.21 12.36
N ARG A 234 -11.10 -17.12 13.02
CA ARG A 234 -10.78 -17.53 14.39
C ARG A 234 -9.34 -18.03 14.55
N LYS A 235 -8.76 -18.61 13.50
CA LYS A 235 -7.40 -19.19 13.53
C LYS A 235 -6.30 -18.14 13.68
N ASN A 236 -6.48 -16.96 13.09
CA ASN A 236 -5.48 -15.90 13.08
C ASN A 236 -5.81 -14.72 14.01
N ALA A 237 -7.02 -14.66 14.57
CA ALA A 237 -7.47 -13.65 15.53
C ALA A 237 -6.47 -13.40 16.67
N GLU A 238 -5.91 -14.45 17.26
CA GLU A 238 -4.94 -14.34 18.34
C GLU A 238 -3.62 -13.69 17.92
N VAL A 239 -3.23 -13.82 16.65
CA VAL A 239 -2.00 -13.18 16.15
C VAL A 239 -2.19 -11.67 16.05
N PHE A 240 -3.36 -11.22 15.58
CA PHE A 240 -3.70 -9.79 15.55
C PHE A 240 -3.76 -9.19 16.95
N ARG A 241 -4.34 -9.90 17.93
CA ARG A 241 -4.37 -9.47 19.34
C ARG A 241 -2.99 -9.22 19.94
N ARG A 242 -1.96 -9.91 19.43
CA ARG A 242 -0.56 -9.71 19.86
C ARG A 242 0.09 -8.48 19.23
N CYS A 243 -0.50 -7.87 18.22
CA CYS A 243 0.04 -6.69 17.56
C CYS A 243 -0.23 -5.43 18.41
N ARG A 244 0.64 -5.17 19.39
CA ARG A 244 0.41 -4.18 20.48
C ARG A 244 0.33 -2.73 20.01
N ARG A 245 0.92 -2.42 18.85
CA ARG A 245 0.94 -1.07 18.28
C ARG A 245 -0.03 -0.90 17.12
N LEU A 246 -0.79 -1.94 16.76
CA LEU A 246 -1.69 -1.91 15.62
C LEU A 246 -2.85 -0.94 15.90
N GLN A 247 -2.94 0.11 15.09
CA GLN A 247 -3.96 1.15 15.16
C GLN A 247 -4.97 1.05 14.02
N THR A 248 -4.52 0.57 12.86
CA THR A 248 -5.37 0.43 11.67
C THR A 248 -5.26 -0.97 11.12
N LEU A 249 -6.39 -1.66 11.04
CA LEU A 249 -6.53 -2.97 10.42
C LEU A 249 -7.63 -2.91 9.36
N LEU A 250 -7.26 -3.15 8.11
CA LEU A 250 -8.17 -3.44 7.01
C LEU A 250 -7.94 -4.88 6.56
N ILE A 251 -8.94 -5.73 6.72
CA ILE A 251 -8.85 -7.14 6.34
C ILE A 251 -10.20 -7.65 5.87
N VAL A 252 -10.17 -8.53 4.86
CA VAL A 252 -11.38 -9.24 4.39
C VAL A 252 -11.74 -10.34 5.38
N VAL A 253 -13.00 -10.43 5.78
CA VAL A 253 -13.50 -11.51 6.65
C VAL A 253 -13.94 -12.69 5.79
N SER A 254 -13.60 -13.91 6.19
CA SER A 254 -14.12 -15.09 5.48
C SER A 254 -15.61 -15.24 5.75
N SER A 255 -16.41 -15.47 4.70
CA SER A 255 -17.84 -15.78 4.81
C SER A 255 -18.12 -16.91 5.82
N ARG A 256 -17.30 -17.96 5.81
CA ARG A 256 -17.38 -19.10 6.75
C ARG A 256 -17.19 -18.72 8.21
N GLY A 257 -16.56 -17.59 8.49
CA GLY A 257 -16.32 -17.08 9.84
C GLY A 257 -17.51 -16.31 10.42
N LEU A 258 -18.48 -15.91 9.58
CA LEU A 258 -19.66 -15.14 9.98
C LEU A 258 -20.82 -16.03 10.44
N ASP A 259 -20.87 -17.30 10.00
CA ASP A 259 -21.96 -18.24 10.30
C ASP A 259 -21.87 -18.88 11.70
N GLN A 260 -20.80 -18.61 12.46
CA GLN A 260 -20.57 -19.22 13.77
C GLN A 260 -20.79 -18.21 14.90
N ASP A 261 -22.06 -17.93 15.20
CA ASP A 261 -22.44 -17.35 16.48
C ASP A 261 -22.29 -18.44 17.58
N PRO A 262 -21.35 -18.29 18.54
CA PRO A 262 -21.17 -19.27 19.61
C PRO A 262 -22.40 -19.39 20.53
N GLU A 263 -23.33 -18.43 20.52
CA GLU A 263 -24.54 -18.48 21.34
C GLU A 263 -25.74 -19.13 20.62
N ALA A 264 -25.77 -19.13 19.29
CA ALA A 264 -26.90 -19.69 18.53
C ALA A 264 -26.97 -21.23 18.56
N SER A 265 -25.91 -21.91 19.02
CA SER A 265 -25.84 -23.37 19.07
C SER A 265 -26.34 -23.98 20.39
N ASN A 266 -26.67 -23.16 21.39
CA ASN A 266 -27.08 -23.61 22.73
C ASN A 266 -28.54 -23.30 23.09
N VAL A 267 -29.40 -22.96 22.13
CA VAL A 267 -30.85 -22.83 22.36
C VAL A 267 -31.59 -24.00 21.73
N SER A 268 -31.39 -25.19 22.29
CA SER A 268 -32.38 -26.27 22.22
C SER A 268 -32.42 -26.98 23.57
N GLU A 269 -33.54 -26.76 24.28
CA GLU A 269 -34.07 -27.51 25.42
C GLU A 269 -33.31 -27.43 26.76
N VAL A 270 -33.70 -26.51 27.66
CA VAL A 270 -34.10 -26.82 29.05
C VAL A 270 -35.10 -25.75 29.56
N ASP A 271 -36.11 -26.26 30.25
CA ASP A 271 -37.21 -25.61 30.99
C ASP A 271 -36.84 -24.51 32.00
N ASN A 272 -37.91 -23.78 32.36
CA ASN A 272 -38.05 -22.64 33.28
C ASN A 272 -37.37 -22.72 34.66
N ASP A 273 -37.26 -21.53 35.26
CA ASP A 273 -36.89 -21.17 36.64
C ASP A 273 -35.41 -21.27 37.00
N LEU A 274 -34.74 -20.11 37.11
CA LEU A 274 -34.27 -19.59 38.40
C LEU A 274 -33.65 -18.19 38.29
N ASP A 275 -33.71 -17.52 39.44
CA ASP A 275 -33.42 -16.14 39.78
C ASP A 275 -32.01 -15.63 39.44
N VAL A 276 -31.96 -14.31 39.33
CA VAL A 276 -30.82 -13.44 38.99
C VAL A 276 -29.61 -13.63 39.92
N ASP A 277 -28.42 -13.76 39.33
CA ASP A 277 -27.20 -13.17 39.90
C ASP A 277 -26.28 -12.69 38.77
N GLU A 278 -26.49 -11.44 38.38
CA GLU A 278 -25.77 -10.73 37.32
C GLU A 278 -24.44 -10.21 37.88
N LYS A 279 -23.34 -10.93 37.63
CA LYS A 279 -21.99 -10.39 37.86
C LYS A 279 -20.92 -11.03 36.97
N LEU A 280 -20.22 -10.15 36.25
CA LEU A 280 -18.90 -10.30 35.63
C LEU A 280 -18.80 -11.04 34.29
N ILE A 281 -19.13 -10.34 33.19
CA ILE A 281 -18.33 -10.44 31.95
C ILE A 281 -18.08 -9.01 31.43
N ASN A 282 -16.81 -8.64 31.36
CA ASN A 282 -16.31 -7.34 30.90
C ASN A 282 -16.34 -7.31 29.35
N PRO A 283 -17.12 -6.43 28.71
CA PRO A 283 -17.31 -6.47 27.26
C PRO A 283 -16.31 -5.57 26.55
N ALA A 284 -15.28 -6.15 25.93
CA ALA A 284 -14.58 -5.48 24.84
C ALA A 284 -15.44 -5.65 23.58
N VAL A 285 -16.42 -4.75 23.43
CA VAL A 285 -17.42 -4.75 22.36
C VAL A 285 -16.74 -4.50 21.01
N CYS A 286 -16.75 -5.51 20.13
CA CYS A 286 -16.63 -5.31 18.69
C CYS A 286 -17.93 -4.67 18.20
N HIS A 287 -17.93 -3.37 17.90
CA HIS A 287 -19.05 -2.74 17.22
C HIS A 287 -19.03 -3.13 15.74
N VAL A 288 -19.89 -4.08 15.37
CA VAL A 288 -20.23 -4.41 13.99
C VAL A 288 -21.18 -3.34 13.48
N PHE A 289 -20.74 -2.49 12.55
CA PHE A 289 -21.65 -1.65 11.78
C PHE A 289 -22.00 -2.37 10.46
N PRO A 290 -23.28 -2.59 10.14
CA PRO A 290 -23.67 -3.04 8.82
C PRO A 290 -23.57 -1.85 7.87
N MET A 291 -22.53 -1.80 7.04
CA MET A 291 -22.48 -0.88 5.92
C MET A 291 -22.57 -1.66 4.61
N TYR A 292 -23.80 -1.79 4.13
CA TYR A 292 -24.12 -2.36 2.82
C TYR A 292 -23.47 -1.52 1.72
N ILE A 293 -22.48 -2.08 1.02
CA ILE A 293 -22.17 -1.72 -0.36
C ILE A 293 -21.91 -3.02 -1.11
N LEU A 294 -22.80 -3.31 -2.07
CA LEU A 294 -22.81 -4.52 -2.89
C LEU A 294 -21.50 -4.68 -3.70
N HIS A 295 -20.49 -5.30 -3.09
CA HIS A 295 -19.68 -6.45 -3.51
C HIS A 295 -18.43 -6.45 -2.61
N TRP A 296 -18.40 -7.36 -1.63
CA TRP A 296 -17.41 -7.54 -0.54
C TRP A 296 -17.56 -6.60 0.67
N ASP A 297 -17.93 -7.17 1.82
CA ASP A 297 -18.02 -6.48 3.11
C ASP A 297 -16.60 -6.22 3.66
N TYR A 298 -16.21 -4.96 3.80
CA TYR A 298 -14.97 -4.55 4.45
C TYR A 298 -15.24 -4.16 5.91
N LEU A 299 -14.46 -4.70 6.86
CA LEU A 299 -14.44 -4.19 8.23
C LEU A 299 -13.34 -3.14 8.38
N LEU A 300 -13.71 -1.97 8.90
CA LEU A 300 -12.78 -0.93 9.35
C LEU A 300 -12.89 -0.86 10.88
N VAL A 301 -11.84 -1.24 11.60
CA VAL A 301 -11.79 -1.17 13.06
C VAL A 301 -10.86 -0.03 13.46
N ASP A 302 -11.40 0.97 14.16
CA ASP A 302 -10.64 2.06 14.78
C ASP A 302 -10.41 1.71 16.25
N ALA A 303 -9.14 1.61 16.67
CA ALA A 303 -8.76 1.05 17.97
C ALA A 303 -8.61 2.09 19.11
N ASN A 304 -9.08 3.34 18.93
CA ASN A 304 -8.93 4.39 19.93
C ASN A 304 -10.26 5.03 20.38
N LEU A 305 -10.77 4.61 21.55
CA LEU A 305 -11.69 5.43 22.35
C LEU A 305 -11.17 5.56 23.79
N PRO A 306 -11.07 6.77 24.36
CA PRO A 306 -10.69 6.96 25.75
C PRO A 306 -11.90 6.68 26.67
N SER A 307 -11.67 5.79 27.63
CA SER A 307 -12.52 5.61 28.82
C SER A 307 -12.61 6.94 29.58
N THR A 308 -13.77 7.59 29.55
CA THR A 308 -14.15 8.62 30.53
C THR A 308 -15.50 8.25 31.14
N TYR A 309 -15.43 7.56 32.29
CA TYR A 309 -16.48 7.62 33.29
C TYR A 309 -16.30 8.94 34.06
N SER A 310 -17.31 9.78 34.04
CA SER A 310 -17.52 10.84 35.03
C SER A 310 -18.94 10.67 35.55
N MET A 311 -19.03 10.33 36.84
CA MET A 311 -20.27 10.15 37.60
C MET A 311 -21.01 11.48 37.75
N LEU A 312 -22.32 11.44 37.51
CA LEU A 312 -23.33 12.00 38.42
C LEU A 312 -24.17 10.83 38.92
#